data_AF-D7LH44-F1
#
_entry.id   AF-D7LH44-F1
#
_cell.length_a   1.000
_cell.length_b   1.000
_cell.length_c   1.000
_cell.angle_alpha   90.00
_cell.angle_beta   90.00
_cell.angle_gamma   90.00
#
_symmetry.space_group_name_H-M   'P 1'
#
loop_
_entity.id
_entity.type
_entity.pdbx_description
1 polymer ?
#
loop_
_entity_poly.entity_id
_entity_poly.type
_entity_poly.pdbx_seq_one_letter_code
_entity_poly.pdbx_strand_id
1 'polypeptide(L)'
;MVAQGFTVDLKKPLVFQVGHLGEDYEEWVHQPIATKEGPRFFQSDFWEFLTLTVWWAVPVIWLPVVVWCISVSISMGCSLPEIVPIVFMGIFIWTFFEYVLHRFVFHIKTKSYWGNTAHYLIHGCHHKHPMDHLRLVFPPTATAILCFPFWNIAKAISTPSTAPALFGGGMLGYVMYDVTHYYLHHAQPTRPVTKNLKKYHLNHHFRIQDKGFGITSSLWDIVFGTLPTTKAPRKEQ
;
A
#
# COMPACT_ATOMS: atom_id res chain seq x y z
N MET A 1 -29.60 -27.78 -9.95
CA MET A 1 -28.17 -28.12 -9.74
C MET A 1 -27.45 -26.82 -9.44
N VAL A 2 -27.10 -26.58 -8.18
CA VAL A 2 -26.31 -25.39 -7.80
C VAL A 2 -24.91 -25.64 -8.34
N ALA A 3 -24.40 -24.78 -9.23
CA ALA A 3 -23.02 -24.88 -9.68
C ALA A 3 -22.13 -24.83 -8.43
N GLN A 4 -21.32 -25.86 -8.19
CA GLN A 4 -20.31 -25.82 -7.14
C GLN A 4 -19.37 -24.66 -7.48
N GLY A 5 -19.38 -23.61 -6.65
CA GLY A 5 -18.46 -22.48 -6.79
C GLY A 5 -17.01 -22.96 -6.76
N PHE A 6 -16.13 -22.26 -7.47
CA PHE A 6 -14.70 -22.58 -7.48
C PHE A 6 -14.12 -22.45 -6.07
N THR A 7 -13.35 -23.44 -5.63
CA THR A 7 -12.68 -23.41 -4.31
C THR A 7 -11.17 -23.28 -4.50
N VAL A 8 -10.57 -22.30 -3.83
CA VAL A 8 -9.11 -22.09 -3.84
C VAL A 8 -8.40 -23.16 -3.03
N ASP A 9 -7.41 -23.82 -3.63
CA ASP A 9 -6.50 -24.75 -2.95
C ASP A 9 -5.26 -24.00 -2.46
N LEU A 10 -5.20 -23.75 -1.14
CA LEU A 10 -4.09 -23.04 -0.48
C LEU A 10 -2.76 -23.80 -0.53
N LYS A 11 -2.76 -25.09 -0.90
CA LYS A 11 -1.53 -25.88 -1.08
C LYS A 11 -0.90 -25.70 -2.47
N LYS A 12 -1.59 -25.00 -3.38
CA LYS A 12 -1.13 -24.71 -4.74
C LYS A 12 -0.91 -23.21 -4.93
N PRO A 13 -0.11 -22.81 -5.94
CA PRO A 13 0.10 -21.40 -6.27
C PRO A 13 -1.19 -20.65 -6.53
N LEU A 14 -1.37 -19.50 -5.87
CA LEU A 14 -2.67 -18.83 -5.77
C LEU A 14 -3.02 -17.91 -6.94
N VAL A 15 -2.04 -17.29 -7.59
CA VAL A 15 -2.27 -16.14 -8.48
C VAL A 15 -3.24 -16.47 -9.62
N PHE A 16 -3.10 -17.66 -10.23
CA PHE A 16 -3.99 -18.07 -11.32
C PHE A 16 -5.25 -18.81 -10.85
N GLN A 17 -5.40 -19.07 -9.56
CA GLN A 17 -6.61 -19.65 -8.97
C GLN A 17 -7.66 -18.56 -8.67
N VAL A 18 -7.24 -17.44 -8.06
CA VAL A 18 -8.17 -16.41 -7.53
C VAL A 18 -9.07 -15.76 -8.58
N GLY A 19 -8.62 -15.72 -9.84
CA GLY A 19 -9.45 -15.25 -10.95
C GLY A 19 -10.73 -16.07 -11.18
N HIS A 20 -10.72 -17.36 -10.84
CA HIS A 20 -11.87 -18.25 -11.04
C HIS A 20 -12.98 -18.04 -10.00
N LEU A 21 -12.72 -17.30 -8.92
CA LEU A 21 -13.72 -16.98 -7.90
C LEU A 21 -14.83 -16.06 -8.43
N GLY A 22 -14.59 -15.31 -9.51
CA GLY A 22 -15.60 -14.43 -10.11
C GLY A 22 -16.17 -13.44 -9.09
N GLU A 23 -17.47 -13.54 -8.82
CA GLU A 23 -18.20 -12.66 -7.89
C GLU A 23 -17.90 -12.97 -6.41
N ASP A 24 -17.50 -14.21 -6.09
CA ASP A 24 -17.17 -14.64 -4.72
C ASP A 24 -15.81 -14.10 -4.24
N TYR A 25 -15.01 -13.52 -5.14
CA TYR A 25 -13.66 -13.04 -4.85
C TYR A 25 -13.64 -11.96 -3.77
N GLU A 26 -14.57 -11.02 -3.83
CA GLU A 26 -14.60 -9.86 -2.92
C GLU A 26 -14.81 -10.30 -1.48
N GLU A 27 -15.72 -11.25 -1.23
CA GLU A 27 -15.90 -11.80 0.10
C GLU A 27 -14.69 -12.66 0.51
N TRP A 28 -14.20 -13.50 -0.41
CA TRP A 28 -13.11 -14.43 -0.12
C TRP A 28 -11.80 -13.72 0.24
N VAL A 29 -11.41 -12.68 -0.49
CA VAL A 29 -10.12 -11.99 -0.32
C VAL A 29 -10.06 -11.24 1.02
N HIS A 30 -11.21 -10.80 1.49
CA HIS A 30 -11.40 -10.00 2.69
C HIS A 30 -11.62 -10.81 3.97
N GLN A 31 -11.59 -12.14 3.90
CA GLN A 31 -11.59 -13.04 5.06
C GLN A 31 -10.14 -13.42 5.43
N PRO A 32 -9.51 -12.76 6.41
CA PRO A 32 -8.07 -12.88 6.62
C PRO A 32 -7.66 -14.23 7.21
N ILE A 33 -6.53 -14.75 6.75
CA ILE A 33 -5.83 -15.92 7.28
C ILE A 33 -4.57 -15.42 7.98
N ALA A 34 -4.61 -15.32 9.31
CA ALA A 34 -3.54 -14.75 10.13
C ALA A 34 -2.43 -15.77 10.44
N THR A 35 -1.70 -16.20 9.42
CA THR A 35 -0.52 -17.07 9.56
C THR A 35 0.76 -16.30 9.23
N LYS A 36 1.88 -16.63 9.91
CA LYS A 36 3.19 -16.00 9.63
C LYS A 36 3.78 -16.45 8.29
N GLU A 37 3.53 -17.69 7.92
CA GLU A 37 3.91 -18.25 6.63
C GLU A 37 2.82 -17.90 5.61
N GLY A 38 3.23 -17.26 4.53
CA GLY A 38 2.36 -16.95 3.39
C GLY A 38 2.28 -18.10 2.41
N PRO A 39 1.21 -18.16 1.59
CA PRO A 39 1.08 -19.14 0.53
C PRO A 39 2.06 -18.86 -0.61
N ARG A 40 2.23 -19.84 -1.49
CA ARG A 40 2.98 -19.67 -2.74
C ARG A 40 2.12 -18.96 -3.78
N PHE A 41 2.69 -18.06 -4.57
CA PHE A 41 1.95 -17.28 -5.59
C PHE A 41 2.07 -17.89 -6.98
N PHE A 42 3.28 -18.28 -7.38
CA PHE A 42 3.59 -18.82 -8.70
C PHE A 42 4.24 -20.21 -8.63
N GLN A 43 4.05 -21.03 -9.65
CA GLN A 43 4.79 -22.31 -9.76
C GLN A 43 6.29 -22.07 -9.97
N SER A 44 6.65 -21.10 -10.81
CA SER A 44 8.04 -20.74 -11.10
C SER A 44 8.72 -20.05 -9.92
N ASP A 45 9.90 -20.53 -9.54
CA ASP A 45 10.73 -19.89 -8.50
C ASP A 45 11.14 -18.47 -8.87
N PHE A 46 11.34 -18.18 -10.16
CA PHE A 46 11.69 -16.84 -10.62
C PHE A 46 10.55 -15.84 -10.38
N TRP A 47 9.32 -16.18 -10.78
CA TRP A 47 8.16 -15.32 -10.56
C TRP A 47 7.81 -15.22 -9.07
N GLU A 48 7.98 -16.31 -8.32
CA GLU A 48 7.78 -16.33 -6.88
C GLU A 48 8.75 -15.36 -6.17
N PHE A 49 10.05 -15.43 -6.50
CA PHE A 49 11.07 -14.57 -5.93
C PHE A 49 10.74 -13.08 -6.08
N LEU A 50 10.21 -12.66 -7.23
CA LEU A 50 9.80 -11.26 -7.47
C LEU A 50 8.64 -10.79 -6.60
N THR A 51 7.89 -11.70 -5.97
CA THR A 51 6.80 -11.36 -5.03
C THR A 51 7.28 -11.18 -3.60
N LEU A 52 8.51 -11.57 -3.27
CA LEU A 52 9.02 -11.59 -1.91
C LEU A 52 9.86 -10.35 -1.65
N THR A 53 9.36 -9.45 -0.79
CA THR A 53 10.03 -8.20 -0.45
C THR A 53 10.17 -8.05 1.06
N VAL A 54 11.41 -8.05 1.54
CA VAL A 54 11.75 -7.71 2.93
C VAL A 54 11.53 -6.22 3.20
N TRP A 55 11.00 -5.87 4.37
CA TRP A 55 10.64 -4.49 4.71
C TRP A 55 11.78 -3.47 4.56
N TRP A 56 13.02 -3.87 4.88
CA TRP A 56 14.18 -2.99 4.83
C TRP A 56 14.66 -2.71 3.40
N ALA A 57 14.18 -3.46 2.39
CA ALA A 57 14.50 -3.18 0.99
C ALA A 57 13.98 -1.81 0.57
N VAL A 58 12.80 -1.40 1.07
CA VAL A 58 12.19 -0.10 0.75
C VAL A 58 13.10 1.08 1.14
N PRO A 59 13.50 1.27 2.42
CA PRO A 59 14.39 2.38 2.77
C PRO A 59 15.79 2.25 2.14
N VAL A 60 16.35 1.05 2.02
CA VAL A 60 17.70 0.85 1.45
C VAL A 60 17.75 1.27 -0.03
N ILE A 61 16.71 0.95 -0.81
CA ILE A 61 16.67 1.26 -2.24
C ILE A 61 16.27 2.73 -2.46
N TRP A 62 15.26 3.22 -1.75
CA TRP A 62 14.62 4.48 -2.10
C TRP A 62 15.15 5.71 -1.37
N LEU A 63 15.73 5.57 -0.16
CA LEU A 63 16.35 6.74 0.51
C LEU A 63 17.54 7.32 -0.27
N PRO A 64 18.43 6.52 -0.90
CA PRO A 64 19.45 7.07 -1.80
C PRO A 64 18.85 7.87 -2.97
N VAL A 65 17.73 7.42 -3.53
CA VAL A 65 17.01 8.14 -4.60
C VAL A 65 16.46 9.47 -4.08
N VAL A 66 15.87 9.49 -2.88
CA VAL A 66 15.41 10.71 -2.20
C VAL A 66 16.56 11.71 -2.05
N VAL A 67 17.71 11.27 -1.52
CA VAL A 67 18.89 12.11 -1.31
C VAL A 67 19.42 12.63 -2.64
N TRP A 68 19.48 11.78 -3.67
CA TRP A 68 19.91 12.17 -5.00
C TRP A 68 18.99 13.25 -5.60
N CYS A 69 17.67 13.05 -5.56
CA CYS A 69 16.70 14.03 -6.06
C CYS A 69 16.83 15.39 -5.36
N ILE A 70 16.97 15.41 -4.04
CA ILE A 70 17.18 16.66 -3.29
C ILE A 70 18.51 17.32 -3.69
N SER A 71 19.57 16.53 -3.84
CA SER A 71 20.90 17.03 -4.26
C SER A 71 20.87 17.63 -5.67
N VAL A 72 20.07 17.06 -6.58
CA VAL A 72 19.86 17.64 -7.93
C VAL A 72 19.25 19.04 -7.81
N SER A 73 18.20 19.24 -7.01
CA SER A 73 17.63 20.58 -6.79
C SER A 73 18.64 21.57 -6.21
N ILE A 74 19.49 21.15 -5.27
CA ILE A 74 20.59 21.99 -4.75
C ILE A 74 21.56 22.37 -5.86
N SER A 75 21.98 21.41 -6.68
CA SER A 75 22.91 21.65 -7.79
C SER A 75 22.32 22.58 -8.88
N MET A 76 20.99 22.65 -8.96
CA MET A 76 20.26 23.56 -9.85
C MET A 76 20.03 24.95 -9.23
N GLY A 77 20.62 25.23 -8.07
CA GLY A 77 20.64 26.56 -7.45
C GLY A 77 19.59 26.79 -6.37
N CYS A 78 18.79 25.79 -5.99
CA CYS A 78 17.87 25.93 -4.86
C CYS A 78 18.65 25.94 -3.54
N SER A 79 18.35 26.92 -2.69
CA SER A 79 18.88 27.02 -1.33
C SER A 79 18.15 26.07 -0.37
N LEU A 80 18.77 25.74 0.76
CA LEU A 80 18.14 24.88 1.78
C LEU A 80 16.80 25.43 2.30
N PRO A 81 16.64 26.74 2.58
CA PRO A 81 15.34 27.29 3.01
C PRO A 81 14.23 27.13 1.98
N GLU A 82 14.55 27.06 0.69
CA GLU A 82 13.57 26.79 -0.38
C GLU A 82 13.23 25.30 -0.47
N ILE A 83 14.23 24.43 -0.32
CA ILE A 83 14.05 22.97 -0.48
C ILE A 83 13.24 22.35 0.64
N VAL A 84 13.48 22.76 1.89
CA VAL A 84 12.79 22.19 3.05
C VAL A 84 11.25 22.21 2.90
N PRO A 85 10.59 23.35 2.63
CA PRO A 85 9.14 23.37 2.44
C PRO A 85 8.69 22.59 1.21
N ILE A 86 9.48 22.52 0.14
CA ILE A 86 9.16 21.72 -1.05
C ILE A 86 9.16 20.21 -0.72
N VAL A 87 10.13 19.74 0.05
CA VAL A 87 10.18 18.35 0.51
C VAL A 87 8.98 18.03 1.41
N PHE A 88 8.64 18.92 2.35
CA PHE A 88 7.44 18.77 3.18
C PHE A 88 6.16 18.77 2.36
N MET A 89 6.07 19.60 1.32
CA MET A 89 4.95 19.60 0.39
C MET A 89 4.86 18.26 -0.37
N GLY A 90 5.99 17.71 -0.81
CA GLY A 90 6.05 16.38 -1.42
C GLY A 90 5.53 15.27 -0.50
N ILE A 91 5.97 15.26 0.76
CA ILE A 91 5.48 14.32 1.79
C ILE A 91 3.97 14.51 1.99
N PHE A 92 3.49 15.75 2.10
CA PHE A 92 2.08 16.05 2.28
C PHE A 92 1.23 15.55 1.10
N ILE A 93 1.67 15.82 -0.14
CA ILE A 93 1.05 15.29 -1.37
C ILE A 93 1.03 13.76 -1.36
N TRP A 94 2.11 13.12 -0.91
CA TRP A 94 2.13 11.66 -0.77
C TRP A 94 1.03 11.16 0.17
N THR A 95 0.79 11.79 1.31
CA THR A 95 -0.30 11.34 2.22
C THR A 95 -1.66 11.34 1.54
N PHE A 96 -1.88 12.26 0.58
CA PHE A 96 -3.10 12.28 -0.23
C PHE A 96 -3.12 11.14 -1.25
N PHE A 97 -2.01 10.89 -1.95
CA PHE A 97 -1.89 9.75 -2.86
C PHE A 97 -2.04 8.42 -2.16
N GLU A 98 -1.46 8.25 -0.98
CA GLU A 98 -1.68 7.10 -0.11
C GLU A 98 -3.18 6.85 0.08
N TYR A 99 -3.94 7.86 0.49
CA TYR A 99 -5.38 7.74 0.68
C TYR A 99 -6.10 7.37 -0.62
N VAL A 100 -5.80 8.05 -1.72
CA VAL A 100 -6.46 7.83 -3.03
C VAL A 100 -6.15 6.44 -3.58
N LEU A 101 -4.88 6.03 -3.57
CA LEU A 101 -4.46 4.70 -4.03
C LEU A 101 -5.10 3.63 -3.16
N HIS A 102 -5.04 3.78 -1.84
CA HIS A 102 -5.59 2.77 -0.93
C HIS A 102 -7.11 2.64 -1.12
N ARG A 103 -7.83 3.75 -1.22
CA ARG A 103 -9.29 3.72 -1.36
C ARG A 103 -9.79 3.26 -2.72
N PHE A 104 -9.19 3.76 -3.81
CA PHE A 104 -9.77 3.60 -5.15
C PHE A 104 -9.05 2.58 -6.03
N VAL A 105 -7.79 2.26 -5.72
CA VAL A 105 -7.00 1.27 -6.47
C VAL A 105 -6.87 -0.03 -5.69
N PHE A 106 -6.45 0.06 -4.42
CA PHE A 106 -6.21 -1.11 -3.58
C PHE A 106 -7.48 -1.73 -3.01
N HIS A 107 -8.61 -1.00 -3.03
CA HIS A 107 -9.94 -1.50 -2.68
C HIS A 107 -10.89 -1.49 -3.90
N ILE A 108 -10.34 -1.65 -5.10
CA ILE A 108 -11.14 -1.73 -6.32
C ILE A 108 -11.96 -3.03 -6.34
N LYS A 109 -13.27 -2.90 -6.55
CA LYS A 109 -14.16 -4.06 -6.70
C LYS A 109 -14.09 -4.61 -8.11
N THR A 110 -13.88 -5.91 -8.23
CA THR A 110 -13.73 -6.62 -9.49
C THR A 110 -14.38 -7.99 -9.40
N LYS A 111 -14.77 -8.52 -10.56
CA LYS A 111 -15.36 -9.86 -10.73
C LYS A 111 -14.84 -10.61 -11.95
N SER A 112 -13.92 -10.00 -12.70
CA SER A 112 -13.32 -10.64 -13.88
C SER A 112 -12.08 -11.42 -13.46
N TYR A 113 -11.76 -12.48 -14.21
CA TYR A 113 -10.59 -13.31 -13.93
C TYR A 113 -9.30 -12.48 -13.75
N TRP A 114 -9.00 -11.64 -14.74
CA TRP A 114 -7.79 -10.81 -14.73
C TRP A 114 -7.87 -9.66 -13.73
N GLY A 115 -9.06 -9.07 -13.52
CA GLY A 115 -9.24 -8.03 -12.52
C GLY A 115 -9.00 -8.55 -11.10
N ASN A 116 -9.57 -9.71 -10.76
CA ASN A 116 -9.37 -10.35 -9.46
C ASN A 116 -7.90 -10.72 -9.25
N THR A 117 -7.25 -11.26 -10.30
CA THR A 117 -5.82 -11.61 -10.27
C THR A 117 -4.95 -10.37 -10.03
N ALA A 118 -5.21 -9.26 -10.74
CA ALA A 118 -4.47 -8.01 -10.58
C ALA A 118 -4.71 -7.39 -9.20
N HIS A 119 -5.97 -7.34 -8.73
CA HIS A 119 -6.29 -6.87 -7.39
C HIS A 119 -5.57 -7.68 -6.31
N TYR A 120 -5.55 -9.01 -6.45
CA TYR A 120 -4.87 -9.90 -5.51
C TYR A 120 -3.39 -9.60 -5.41
N LEU A 121 -2.70 -9.36 -6.54
CA LEU A 121 -1.27 -9.04 -6.54
C LEU A 121 -0.95 -7.64 -5.98
N ILE A 122 -1.86 -6.67 -6.13
CA ILE A 122 -1.62 -5.29 -5.70
C ILE A 122 -1.91 -5.10 -4.20
N HIS A 123 -3.00 -5.67 -3.70
CA HIS A 123 -3.41 -5.47 -2.31
C HIS A 123 -4.23 -6.61 -1.69
N GLY A 124 -4.99 -7.36 -2.50
CA GLY A 124 -5.84 -8.44 -2.01
C GLY A 124 -5.05 -9.52 -1.26
N CYS A 125 -3.81 -9.82 -1.68
CA CYS A 125 -2.92 -10.71 -0.96
C CYS A 125 -2.66 -10.28 0.48
N HIS A 126 -2.48 -8.98 0.69
CA HIS A 126 -2.19 -8.41 1.99
C HIS A 126 -3.42 -8.48 2.89
N HIS A 127 -4.62 -8.18 2.37
CA HIS A 127 -5.87 -8.40 3.12
C HIS A 127 -6.10 -9.88 3.47
N LYS A 128 -5.80 -10.77 2.54
CA LYS A 128 -5.98 -12.20 2.74
C LYS A 128 -4.96 -12.80 3.71
N HIS A 129 -3.71 -12.35 3.66
CA HIS A 129 -2.59 -12.85 4.45
C HIS A 129 -1.84 -11.71 5.15
N PRO A 130 -2.49 -11.00 6.11
CA PRO A 130 -1.95 -9.76 6.69
C PRO A 130 -0.68 -9.95 7.51
N MET A 131 -0.35 -11.19 7.88
CA MET A 131 0.83 -11.52 8.68
C MET A 131 1.98 -12.11 7.85
N ASP A 132 1.87 -12.18 6.51
CA ASP A 132 2.97 -12.52 5.62
C ASP A 132 3.97 -11.35 5.52
N HIS A 133 5.10 -11.51 6.22
CA HIS A 133 6.14 -10.49 6.34
C HIS A 133 6.90 -10.18 5.03
N LEU A 134 6.74 -10.98 3.98
CA LEU A 134 7.40 -10.74 2.68
C LEU A 134 6.44 -10.15 1.63
N ARG A 135 5.13 -10.05 1.94
CA ARG A 135 4.10 -9.60 0.99
C ARG A 135 3.20 -8.51 1.57
N LEU A 136 3.84 -7.55 2.22
CA LEU A 136 3.19 -6.39 2.81
C LEU A 136 3.63 -5.10 2.12
N VAL A 137 4.95 -4.88 2.07
CA VAL A 137 5.52 -3.69 1.42
C VAL A 137 5.45 -3.80 -0.09
N PHE A 138 5.37 -2.67 -0.79
CA PHE A 138 5.24 -2.69 -2.23
C PHE A 138 6.56 -3.14 -2.89
N PRO A 139 6.54 -4.11 -3.84
CA PRO A 139 7.76 -4.60 -4.47
C PRO A 139 8.54 -3.48 -5.19
N PRO A 140 9.88 -3.37 -5.03
CA PRO A 140 10.66 -2.29 -5.62
C PRO A 140 10.51 -2.17 -7.14
N THR A 141 10.37 -3.29 -7.86
CA THR A 141 10.12 -3.29 -9.31
C THR A 141 8.82 -2.56 -9.65
N ALA A 142 7.75 -2.78 -8.88
CA ALA A 142 6.47 -2.11 -9.09
C ALA A 142 6.56 -0.62 -8.72
N THR A 143 7.24 -0.28 -7.63
CA THR A 143 7.51 1.13 -7.26
C THR A 143 8.28 1.86 -8.37
N ALA A 144 9.30 1.23 -8.96
CA ALA A 144 10.09 1.82 -10.04
C ALA A 144 9.24 2.18 -11.27
N ILE A 145 8.26 1.34 -11.61
CA ILE A 145 7.30 1.62 -12.68
C ILE A 145 6.43 2.84 -12.33
N LEU A 146 5.94 2.91 -11.09
CA LEU A 146 5.13 4.02 -10.61
C LEU A 146 5.91 5.34 -10.48
N CYS A 147 7.23 5.31 -10.32
CA CYS A 147 8.05 6.53 -10.33
C CYS A 147 7.88 7.35 -11.62
N PHE A 148 7.63 6.71 -12.77
CA PHE A 148 7.47 7.41 -14.05
C PHE A 148 6.26 8.38 -14.08
N PRO A 149 5.01 7.94 -13.82
CA PRO A 149 3.88 8.87 -13.76
C PRO A 149 4.03 9.92 -12.64
N PHE A 150 4.53 9.54 -11.46
CA PHE A 150 4.72 10.50 -10.35
C PHE A 150 5.79 11.56 -10.66
N TRP A 151 6.87 11.20 -11.35
CA TRP A 151 7.87 12.15 -11.82
C TRP A 151 7.28 13.16 -12.82
N ASN A 152 6.43 12.69 -13.73
CA ASN A 152 5.76 13.59 -14.69
C ASN A 152 4.75 14.53 -14.01
N ILE A 153 4.04 14.05 -12.98
CA ILE A 153 3.19 14.91 -12.15
C ILE A 153 4.02 15.99 -11.45
N ALA A 154 5.14 15.61 -10.81
CA ALA A 154 6.02 16.56 -10.13
C ALA A 154 6.51 17.66 -11.10
N LYS A 155 7.01 17.28 -12.29
CA LYS A 155 7.41 18.24 -13.33
C LYS A 155 6.26 19.14 -13.80
N ALA A 156 5.03 18.65 -13.85
CA ALA A 156 3.89 19.42 -14.33
C ALA A 156 3.47 20.53 -13.35
N ILE A 157 3.73 20.34 -12.05
CA ILE A 157 3.26 21.25 -10.98
C ILE A 157 4.39 22.05 -10.33
N SER A 158 5.62 21.97 -10.84
CA SER A 158 6.79 22.64 -10.27
C SER A 158 7.78 23.09 -11.33
N THR A 159 8.75 23.92 -10.95
CA THR A 159 9.81 24.38 -11.87
C THR A 159 10.85 23.28 -12.08
N PRO A 160 11.65 23.32 -13.17
CA PRO A 160 12.71 22.33 -13.38
C PRO A 160 13.68 22.18 -12.20
N SER A 161 13.99 23.27 -11.50
CA SER A 161 14.89 23.27 -10.34
C SER A 161 14.24 22.69 -9.07
N THR A 162 12.92 22.76 -8.93
CA THR A 162 12.19 22.32 -7.73
C THR A 162 11.52 20.95 -7.88
N ALA A 163 11.28 20.48 -9.10
CA ALA A 163 10.69 19.17 -9.39
C ALA A 163 11.44 17.99 -8.76
N PRO A 164 12.79 17.93 -8.78
CA PRO A 164 13.54 16.87 -8.10
C PRO A 164 13.26 16.84 -6.59
N ALA A 165 13.35 17.97 -5.89
CA ALA A 165 13.04 18.03 -4.45
C ALA A 165 11.59 17.68 -4.13
N LEU A 166 10.63 18.10 -4.95
CA LEU A 166 9.21 17.76 -4.77
C LEU A 166 8.97 16.26 -4.91
N PHE A 167 9.53 15.66 -5.97
CA PHE A 167 9.48 14.21 -6.19
C PHE A 167 10.21 13.45 -5.08
N GLY A 168 11.39 13.92 -4.64
CA GLY A 168 12.14 13.37 -3.52
C GLY A 168 11.35 13.40 -2.22
N GLY A 169 10.61 14.48 -1.95
CA GLY A 169 9.69 14.56 -0.82
C GLY A 169 8.53 13.57 -0.92
N GLY A 170 7.94 13.40 -2.10
CA GLY A 170 6.91 12.38 -2.34
C GLY A 170 7.44 10.95 -2.11
N MET A 171 8.63 10.65 -2.64
CA MET A 171 9.31 9.36 -2.43
C MET A 171 9.67 9.13 -0.95
N LEU A 172 10.05 10.17 -0.21
CA LEU A 172 10.27 10.07 1.24
C LEU A 172 8.96 9.76 1.97
N GLY A 173 7.85 10.40 1.58
CA GLY A 173 6.51 10.08 2.06
C GLY A 173 6.16 8.61 1.82
N TYR A 174 6.44 8.09 0.62
CA TYR A 174 6.25 6.67 0.29
C TYR A 174 7.07 5.73 1.19
N VAL A 175 8.35 6.00 1.39
CA VAL A 175 9.19 5.19 2.29
C VAL A 175 8.64 5.21 3.71
N MET A 176 8.23 6.38 4.21
CA MET A 176 7.59 6.51 5.52
C MET A 176 6.29 5.71 5.60
N TYR A 177 5.48 5.72 4.55
CA TYR A 177 4.25 4.95 4.45
C TYR A 177 4.50 3.45 4.55
N ASP A 178 5.35 2.87 3.69
CA ASP A 178 5.55 1.41 3.62
C ASP A 178 6.17 0.88 4.91
N VAL A 179 7.15 1.60 5.48
CA VAL A 179 7.78 1.23 6.74
C VAL A 179 6.79 1.36 7.90
N THR A 180 5.95 2.40 7.91
CA THR A 180 4.89 2.53 8.92
C THR A 180 3.90 1.39 8.80
N HIS A 181 3.43 1.08 7.60
CA HIS A 181 2.50 0.00 7.32
C HIS A 181 3.02 -1.34 7.87
N TYR A 182 4.27 -1.68 7.54
CA TYR A 182 4.93 -2.89 8.04
C TYR A 182 5.04 -2.90 9.57
N TYR A 183 5.44 -1.77 10.17
CA TYR A 183 5.53 -1.63 11.61
C TYR A 183 4.18 -1.82 12.32
N LEU A 184 3.08 -1.33 11.74
CA LEU A 184 1.74 -1.48 12.32
C LEU A 184 1.31 -2.96 12.39
N HIS A 185 1.68 -3.79 11.42
CA HIS A 185 1.37 -5.23 11.45
C HIS A 185 2.31 -5.99 12.41
N HIS A 186 3.62 -5.79 12.27
CA HIS A 186 4.61 -6.71 12.85
C HIS A 186 5.22 -6.28 14.18
N ALA A 187 5.09 -5.01 14.59
CA ALA A 187 5.66 -4.53 15.84
C ALA A 187 4.61 -4.41 16.96
N GLN A 188 5.06 -4.15 18.19
CA GLN A 188 4.22 -3.78 19.33
C GLN A 188 4.47 -2.31 19.72
N PRO A 189 3.70 -1.36 19.17
CA PRO A 189 3.94 0.05 19.45
C PRO A 189 3.68 0.39 20.92
N THR A 190 4.56 1.19 21.51
CA THR A 190 4.45 1.61 22.92
C THR A 190 3.79 2.99 23.07
N ARG A 191 4.01 3.89 22.11
CA ARG A 191 3.52 5.28 22.14
C ARG A 191 2.03 5.37 21.76
N PRO A 192 1.25 6.28 22.38
CA PRO A 192 -0.19 6.41 22.12
C PRO A 192 -0.55 6.61 20.65
N VAL A 193 0.15 7.50 19.94
CA VAL A 193 -0.10 7.80 18.52
C VAL A 193 0.03 6.53 17.67
N THR A 194 1.15 5.81 17.79
CA THR A 194 1.40 4.58 17.02
C THR A 194 0.52 3.41 17.45
N LYS A 195 0.11 3.34 18.73
CA LYS A 195 -0.89 2.37 19.20
C LYS A 195 -2.26 2.63 18.56
N ASN A 196 -2.66 3.89 18.48
CA ASN A 196 -3.92 4.30 17.87
C ASN A 196 -3.90 4.03 16.36
N LEU A 197 -2.82 4.35 15.65
CA LEU A 197 -2.66 3.99 14.23
C LEU A 197 -2.74 2.47 14.02
N LYS A 198 -2.06 1.67 14.85
CA LYS A 198 -2.14 0.20 14.77
C LYS A 198 -3.59 -0.27 14.96
N LYS A 199 -4.27 0.18 16.02
CA LYS A 199 -5.66 -0.18 16.27
C LYS A 199 -6.58 0.22 15.12
N TYR A 200 -6.42 1.44 14.62
CA TYR A 200 -7.17 1.98 13.50
C TYR A 200 -6.99 1.12 12.24
N HIS A 201 -5.74 0.75 11.91
CA HIS A 201 -5.43 0.00 10.70
C HIS A 201 -5.80 -1.50 10.83
N LEU A 202 -5.64 -2.10 12.00
CA LEU A 202 -6.14 -3.46 12.22
C LEU A 202 -7.68 -3.52 12.19
N ASN A 203 -8.39 -2.46 12.61
CA ASN A 203 -9.84 -2.40 12.41
C ASN A 203 -10.20 -2.39 10.93
N HIS A 204 -9.42 -1.72 10.08
CA HIS A 204 -9.59 -1.77 8.63
C HIS A 204 -9.47 -3.22 8.13
N HIS A 205 -8.42 -3.96 8.49
CA HIS A 205 -8.28 -5.36 8.05
C HIS A 205 -9.35 -6.32 8.57
N PHE A 206 -9.66 -6.24 9.86
CA PHE A 206 -10.41 -7.31 10.56
C PHE A 206 -11.86 -6.96 10.88
N ARG A 207 -12.33 -5.73 10.64
CA ARG A 207 -13.68 -5.29 11.04
C ARG A 207 -14.42 -4.50 9.97
N ILE A 208 -13.83 -3.43 9.42
CA ILE A 208 -14.52 -2.47 8.55
C ILE A 208 -13.57 -2.03 7.44
N GLN A 209 -13.54 -2.79 6.33
CA GLN A 209 -12.58 -2.61 5.23
C GLN A 209 -12.93 -1.45 4.30
N ASP A 210 -14.20 -1.02 4.28
CA ASP A 210 -14.67 0.13 3.48
C ASP A 210 -14.40 1.49 4.17
N LYS A 211 -13.64 1.49 5.26
CA LYS A 211 -13.23 2.65 6.06
C LYS A 211 -11.77 2.51 6.46
N GLY A 212 -11.14 3.63 6.80
CA GLY A 212 -9.80 3.62 7.39
C GLY A 212 -8.68 3.42 6.36
N PHE A 213 -8.66 4.24 5.31
CA PHE A 213 -7.72 4.13 4.20
C PHE A 213 -6.37 4.82 4.46
N GLY A 214 -6.26 5.73 5.43
CA GLY A 214 -5.00 6.37 5.79
C GLY A 214 -4.14 5.51 6.72
N ILE A 215 -2.97 5.07 6.27
CA ILE A 215 -2.02 4.28 7.05
C ILE A 215 -1.11 5.16 7.92
N THR A 216 -0.55 6.23 7.34
CA THR A 216 0.36 7.15 8.04
C THR A 216 -0.38 8.10 8.97
N SER A 217 -1.60 8.48 8.62
CA SER A 217 -2.49 9.30 9.44
C SER A 217 -3.95 9.13 9.03
N SER A 218 -4.88 9.43 9.95
CA SER A 218 -6.32 9.44 9.66
C SER A 218 -6.81 10.76 9.04
N LEU A 219 -5.92 11.64 8.59
CA LEU A 219 -6.26 12.99 8.14
C LEU A 219 -7.29 12.97 7.01
N TRP A 220 -7.01 12.22 5.94
CA TRP A 220 -7.87 12.18 4.76
C TRP A 220 -9.17 11.40 5.02
N ASP A 221 -9.18 10.43 5.94
CA ASP A 221 -10.42 9.80 6.37
C ASP A 221 -11.36 10.73 7.12
N ILE A 222 -10.82 11.69 7.89
CA ILE A 222 -11.62 12.74 8.52
C ILE A 222 -12.16 13.67 7.44
N VAL A 223 -11.31 14.14 6.52
CA VAL A 223 -11.68 15.07 5.44
C VAL A 223 -12.77 14.47 4.54
N PHE A 224 -12.68 13.18 4.18
CA PHE A 224 -13.57 12.52 3.24
C PHE A 224 -14.62 11.60 3.88
N GLY A 225 -14.79 11.64 5.22
CA GLY A 225 -15.84 10.89 5.92
C GLY A 225 -15.68 9.36 5.88
N THR A 226 -14.45 8.86 5.86
CA THR A 226 -14.12 7.43 5.87
C THR A 226 -13.46 6.97 7.17
N LEU A 227 -13.53 7.74 8.25
CA LEU A 227 -13.01 7.34 9.55
C LEU A 227 -13.80 6.12 10.11
N PRO A 228 -13.13 5.03 10.52
CA PRO A 228 -13.81 3.87 11.11
C PRO A 228 -14.52 4.26 12.41
N THR A 229 -15.79 3.89 12.53
CA THR A 229 -16.53 4.07 13.79
C THR A 229 -16.10 3.01 14.80
N THR A 230 -16.07 3.37 16.08
CA THR A 230 -15.69 2.44 17.16
C THR A 230 -16.77 1.40 17.48
N LYS A 231 -18.00 1.59 16.96
CA LYS A 231 -19.15 0.70 17.16
C LYS A 231 -19.28 -0.23 15.96
N ALA A 232 -19.36 -1.53 16.20
CA ALA A 232 -19.67 -2.49 15.14
C ALA A 232 -21.01 -2.13 14.48
N PRO A 233 -21.14 -2.22 13.14
CA PRO A 233 -22.44 -2.09 12.51
C PRO A 233 -23.37 -3.14 13.10
N ARG A 234 -24.56 -2.69 13.51
CA ARG A 234 -25.62 -3.57 13.99
C ARG A 234 -25.99 -4.43 12.78
N LYS A 235 -25.81 -5.76 12.85
CA LYS A 235 -26.36 -6.65 11.82
C LYS A 235 -27.86 -6.37 11.76
N GLU A 236 -28.34 -5.84 10.65
CA GLU A 236 -29.77 -5.84 10.37
C GLU A 236 -30.19 -7.31 10.23
N GLN A 237 -31.12 -7.73 11.10
CA GLN A 237 -31.76 -9.04 11.07
C GLN A 237 -32.90 -9.03 10.06
#